data_AF-A0A8T6R9E0-F1
#
_entry.id   AF-A0A8T6R9E0-F1
#
_cell.length_a   1.000
_cell.length_b   1.000
_cell.length_c   1.000
_cell.angle_alpha   90.00
_cell.angle_beta   90.00
_cell.angle_gamma   90.00
#
_symmetry.space_group_name_H-M   'P 1'
#
loop_
_entity.id
_entity.type
_entity.pdbx_description
1 polymer ?
#
loop_
_entity_poly.entity_id
_entity_poly.type
_entity_poly.pdbx_seq_one_letter_code
_entity_poly.pdbx_strand_id
1 'polypeptide(L)'
;MSDFKDPVKHMLNLALATALNDLQYYADELEKTKIPEVQALLLVLQESEEELIAKIEDMMFTGVVSAIEEAQVVHGKWEPPNSDPFDFTSPFGSTLQFQRVTVCNQVLERGLKSHKFYLSISSRAKSKVVGVVFEYLAYLKNQHLKRLRKVCESFASPS
;
A
#
# COMPACT_ATOMS: atom_id res chain seq x y z
N MET A 1 -4.94 -30.08 -23.40
CA MET A 1 -4.04 -29.85 -22.25
C MET A 1 -4.77 -28.95 -21.30
N SER A 2 -5.07 -29.41 -20.08
CA SER A 2 -5.78 -28.62 -19.09
C SER A 2 -4.89 -27.47 -18.64
N ASP A 3 -5.30 -26.24 -18.94
CA ASP A 3 -4.81 -25.00 -18.31
C ASP A 3 -5.02 -25.11 -16.80
N PHE A 4 -4.12 -25.80 -16.09
CA PHE A 4 -3.92 -25.56 -14.68
C PHE A 4 -3.30 -24.17 -14.59
N LYS A 5 -4.14 -23.13 -14.55
CA LYS A 5 -3.73 -21.77 -14.20
C LYS A 5 -2.96 -21.88 -12.89
N ASP A 6 -1.66 -21.61 -12.93
CA ASP A 6 -0.81 -21.56 -11.76
C ASP A 6 -1.51 -20.70 -10.70
N PRO A 7 -1.95 -21.29 -9.56
CA PRO A 7 -2.70 -20.58 -8.54
C PRO A 7 -1.93 -19.39 -7.99
N VAL A 8 -0.60 -19.49 -7.92
CA VAL A 8 0.27 -18.39 -7.47
C VAL A 8 0.21 -17.26 -8.48
N LYS A 9 0.37 -17.56 -9.77
CA LYS A 9 0.30 -16.56 -10.84
C LYS A 9 -1.07 -15.87 -10.90
N HIS A 10 -2.18 -16.61 -10.73
CA HIS A 10 -3.51 -15.99 -10.68
C HIS A 10 -3.64 -15.02 -9.51
N MET A 11 -3.15 -15.40 -8.33
CA MET A 11 -3.21 -14.54 -7.16
C MET A 11 -2.26 -13.35 -7.27
N LEU A 12 -1.06 -13.51 -7.84
CA LEU A 12 -0.16 -12.39 -8.13
C LEU A 12 -0.78 -11.39 -9.11
N ASN A 13 -1.50 -11.85 -10.14
CA ASN A 13 -2.25 -10.94 -11.02
C ASN A 13 -3.31 -10.13 -10.26
N LEU A 14 -3.99 -10.75 -9.29
CA LEU A 14 -4.97 -10.06 -8.45
C LEU A 14 -4.30 -9.02 -7.53
N ALA A 15 -3.13 -9.34 -6.98
CA ALA A 15 -2.34 -8.40 -6.20
C ALA A 15 -1.84 -7.22 -7.07
N LEU A 16 -1.36 -7.52 -8.28
CA LEU A 16 -0.91 -6.53 -9.27
C LEU A 16 -2.05 -5.58 -9.65
N ALA A 17 -3.23 -6.12 -9.99
CA ALA A 17 -4.40 -5.31 -10.29
C ALA A 17 -4.80 -4.39 -9.13
N THR A 18 -4.66 -4.87 -7.89
CA THR A 18 -4.92 -4.04 -6.70
C THR A 18 -3.91 -2.89 -6.60
N ALA A 19 -2.63 -3.17 -6.79
CA ALA A 19 -1.57 -2.17 -6.73
C ALA A 19 -1.66 -1.13 -7.87
N LEU A 20 -1.94 -1.57 -9.10
CA LEU A 20 -2.17 -0.69 -10.24
C LEU A 20 -3.39 0.23 -10.04
N ASN A 21 -4.45 -0.27 -9.40
CA ASN A 21 -5.59 0.57 -9.04
C ASN A 21 -5.23 1.63 -8.00
N ASP A 22 -4.34 1.33 -7.05
CA ASP A 22 -3.84 2.32 -6.08
C ASP A 22 -2.95 3.36 -6.77
N LEU A 23 -2.04 2.91 -7.65
CA LEU A 23 -1.17 3.79 -8.44
C LEU A 23 -1.97 4.76 -9.32
N GLN A 24 -2.97 4.26 -10.05
CA GLN A 24 -3.83 5.08 -10.89
C GLN A 24 -4.57 6.13 -10.06
N TYR A 25 -5.07 5.76 -8.89
CA TYR A 25 -5.73 6.72 -8.00
C TYR A 25 -4.78 7.86 -7.59
N TYR A 26 -3.52 7.54 -7.25
CA TYR A 26 -2.54 8.58 -6.92
C TYR A 26 -2.21 9.48 -8.12
N ALA A 27 -2.14 8.93 -9.33
CA ALA A 27 -1.95 9.70 -10.55
C ALA A 27 -3.12 10.66 -10.80
N ASP A 28 -4.35 10.16 -10.69
CA ASP A 28 -5.56 10.96 -10.89
C ASP A 28 -5.67 12.10 -9.87
N GLU A 29 -5.32 11.85 -8.60
CA GLU A 29 -5.34 12.89 -7.57
C GLU A 29 -4.21 13.92 -7.76
N LEU A 30 -3.05 13.50 -8.26
CA LEU A 30 -1.92 14.37 -8.55
C LEU A 30 -2.28 15.40 -9.63
N GLU A 31 -3.00 14.98 -10.67
CA GLU A 31 -3.48 15.86 -11.74
C GLU A 31 -4.53 16.88 -11.26
N LYS A 32 -5.35 16.51 -10.27
CA LYS A 32 -6.43 17.36 -9.75
C LYS A 32 -5.92 18.39 -8.74
N THR A 33 -4.95 18.02 -7.91
CA THR A 33 -4.45 18.90 -6.85
C THR A 33 -3.48 19.94 -7.38
N LYS A 34 -3.58 21.17 -6.86
CA LYS A 34 -2.64 22.27 -7.14
C LYS A 34 -1.76 22.63 -5.96
N ILE A 35 -1.83 21.82 -4.89
CA ILE A 35 -1.15 22.08 -3.63
C ILE A 35 0.20 21.36 -3.67
N PRO A 36 1.34 22.08 -3.70
CA PRO A 36 2.65 21.45 -3.88
C PRO A 36 2.97 20.36 -2.86
N GLU A 37 2.57 20.53 -1.60
CA GLU A 37 2.86 19.54 -0.56
C GLU A 37 2.00 18.29 -0.70
N VAL A 38 0.78 18.43 -1.20
CA VAL A 38 -0.08 17.27 -1.52
C VAL A 38 0.44 16.56 -2.76
N GLN A 39 0.93 17.31 -3.76
CA GLN A 39 1.58 16.72 -4.93
C GLN A 39 2.83 15.93 -4.54
N ALA A 40 3.67 16.48 -3.66
CA ALA A 40 4.84 15.79 -3.14
C ALA A 40 4.46 14.51 -2.38
N LEU A 41 3.41 14.55 -1.53
CA LEU A 41 2.87 13.35 -0.89
C LEU A 41 2.47 12.29 -1.93
N LEU A 42 1.68 12.67 -2.93
CA LEU A 42 1.17 11.74 -3.95
C LEU A 42 2.30 11.12 -4.77
N LEU A 43 3.34 11.89 -5.11
CA LEU A 43 4.54 11.37 -5.79
C LEU A 43 5.27 10.32 -4.95
N VAL A 44 5.47 10.57 -3.65
CA VAL A 44 6.10 9.58 -2.74
C VAL A 44 5.26 8.30 -2.64
N LEU A 45 3.94 8.42 -2.68
CA LEU A 45 3.04 7.27 -2.65
C LEU A 45 3.07 6.50 -3.98
N GLN A 46 3.14 7.20 -5.12
CA GLN A 46 3.32 6.57 -6.43
C GLN A 46 4.61 5.77 -6.47
N GLU A 47 5.76 6.37 -6.12
CA GLU A 47 7.06 5.69 -6.08
C GLU A 47 7.00 4.44 -5.19
N SER A 48 6.40 4.56 -4.00
CA SER A 48 6.25 3.41 -3.10
C SER A 48 5.29 2.34 -3.62
N GLU A 49 4.31 2.69 -4.45
CA GLU A 49 3.39 1.73 -5.07
C GLU A 49 4.05 1.05 -6.30
N GLU A 50 4.85 1.79 -7.06
CA GLU A 50 5.69 1.27 -8.14
C GLU A 50 6.71 0.25 -7.62
N GLU A 51 7.33 0.49 -6.46
CA GLU A 51 8.19 -0.49 -5.78
C GLU A 51 7.43 -1.81 -5.49
N LEU A 52 6.17 -1.72 -5.05
CA LEU A 52 5.34 -2.90 -4.79
C LEU A 52 4.98 -3.62 -6.10
N ILE A 53 4.61 -2.87 -7.13
CA ILE A 53 4.32 -3.41 -8.47
C ILE A 53 5.54 -4.14 -9.02
N ALA A 54 6.71 -3.51 -8.99
CA ALA A 54 7.95 -4.12 -9.46
C ALA A 54 8.27 -5.43 -8.72
N LYS A 55 8.05 -5.49 -7.40
CA LYS A 55 8.19 -6.74 -6.63
C LYS A 55 7.19 -7.81 -7.05
N ILE A 56 5.94 -7.44 -7.35
CA ILE A 56 4.92 -8.38 -7.84
C ILE A 56 5.29 -8.92 -9.22
N GLU A 57 5.73 -8.04 -10.13
CA GLU A 57 6.15 -8.41 -11.48
C GLU A 57 7.40 -9.30 -11.47
N ASP A 58 8.39 -8.99 -10.62
CA ASP A 58 9.57 -9.84 -10.41
C ASP A 58 9.14 -11.25 -9.96
N MET A 59 8.26 -11.35 -8.95
CA MET A 59 7.70 -12.63 -8.51
C MET A 59 6.98 -13.40 -9.63
N MET A 60 6.32 -12.69 -10.56
CA MET A 60 5.67 -13.30 -11.72
C MET A 60 6.66 -13.80 -12.78
N PHE A 61 7.85 -13.20 -12.87
CA PHE A 61 8.88 -13.53 -13.85
C PHE A 61 9.88 -14.58 -13.34
N THR A 62 10.41 -14.38 -12.13
CA THR A 62 11.47 -15.22 -11.53
C THR A 62 10.92 -16.29 -10.58
N GLY A 63 9.64 -16.20 -10.21
CA GLY A 63 9.02 -17.01 -9.17
C GLY A 63 9.16 -16.41 -7.77
N VAL A 64 8.59 -17.09 -6.77
CA VAL A 64 8.33 -16.52 -5.42
C VAL A 64 9.33 -16.92 -4.34
N VAL A 65 10.45 -17.55 -4.69
CA VAL A 65 11.39 -18.10 -3.70
C VAL A 65 11.98 -17.00 -2.82
N SER A 66 12.48 -15.91 -3.42
CA SER A 66 13.03 -14.75 -2.71
C SER A 66 12.00 -14.13 -1.76
N ALA A 67 10.76 -13.94 -2.25
CA ALA A 67 9.67 -13.40 -1.45
C ALA A 67 9.34 -14.29 -0.23
N ILE A 68 9.41 -15.62 -0.38
CA ILE A 68 9.21 -16.56 0.74
C ILE A 68 10.34 -16.44 1.77
N GLU A 69 11.59 -16.33 1.33
CA GLU A 69 12.75 -16.16 2.22
C GLU A 69 12.64 -14.85 3.02
N GLU A 70 12.31 -13.74 2.33
CA GLU A 70 12.09 -12.45 2.98
C GLU A 70 10.88 -12.50 3.95
N ALA A 71 9.79 -13.15 3.55
CA ALA A 71 8.62 -13.33 4.40
C ALA A 71 8.97 -14.02 5.73
N GLN A 72 9.79 -15.06 5.69
CA GLN A 72 10.23 -15.77 6.90
C GLN A 72 11.07 -14.89 7.82
N VAL A 73 11.87 -13.99 7.25
CA VAL A 73 12.67 -13.03 8.05
C VAL A 73 11.76 -12.06 8.79
N VAL A 74 10.65 -11.62 8.19
CA VAL A 74 9.75 -10.61 8.76
C VAL A 74 8.54 -11.16 9.49
N HIS A 75 8.20 -12.45 9.32
CA HIS A 75 7.02 -13.08 9.91
C HIS A 75 6.90 -12.81 11.42
N GLY A 76 5.77 -12.25 11.84
CA GLY A 76 5.50 -11.90 13.25
C GLY A 76 6.37 -10.78 13.83
N LYS A 77 7.24 -10.14 13.05
CA LYS A 77 8.15 -9.06 13.49
C LYS A 77 7.66 -7.66 13.10
N TRP A 78 6.42 -7.53 12.67
CA TRP A 78 5.84 -6.25 12.26
C TRP A 78 4.51 -6.01 12.96
N GLU A 79 4.31 -4.75 13.36
CA GLU A 79 3.07 -4.30 13.99
C GLU A 79 2.03 -3.92 12.91
N PRO A 80 0.74 -4.16 13.15
CA PRO A 80 -0.33 -3.70 12.26
C PRO A 80 -0.22 -2.19 11.97
N PRO A 81 -0.64 -1.74 10.77
CA PRO A 81 -0.62 -0.32 10.46
C PRO A 81 -1.53 0.47 11.41
N ASN A 82 -1.09 1.67 11.81
CA ASN A 82 -1.94 2.61 12.52
C ASN A 82 -3.13 2.97 11.62
N SER A 83 -4.36 2.68 12.08
CA SER A 83 -5.60 2.93 11.36
C SER A 83 -6.32 4.22 11.74
N ASP A 84 -5.82 4.97 12.72
CA ASP A 84 -6.50 6.13 13.28
C ASP A 84 -6.57 7.27 12.25
N PRO A 85 -7.73 7.84 11.95
CA PRO A 85 -7.80 8.97 11.04
C PRO A 85 -6.85 10.10 11.47
N PHE A 86 -6.24 10.76 10.49
CA PHE A 86 -5.50 11.97 10.75
C PHE A 86 -6.46 13.06 11.22
N ASP A 87 -6.15 13.66 12.36
CA ASP A 87 -6.84 14.85 12.87
C ASP A 87 -5.79 15.84 13.38
N PHE A 88 -5.33 16.68 12.47
CA PHE A 88 -4.53 17.86 12.79
C PHE A 88 -5.29 19.14 12.45
N THR A 89 -6.63 19.07 12.45
CA THR A 89 -7.47 20.24 12.22
C THR A 89 -7.63 21.05 13.51
N SER A 90 -7.17 22.29 13.50
CA SER A 90 -7.61 23.27 14.49
C SER A 90 -9.03 23.74 14.12
N PRO A 91 -9.87 24.16 15.09
CA PRO A 91 -11.10 24.90 14.80
C PRO A 91 -10.88 26.15 13.92
N PHE A 92 -9.64 26.63 13.87
CA PHE A 92 -9.17 27.74 13.03
C PHE A 92 -8.27 27.27 11.87
N GLY A 93 -8.37 26.00 11.50
CA GLY A 93 -7.55 25.41 10.46
C GLY A 93 -7.79 26.08 9.11
N SER A 94 -6.70 26.31 8.37
CA SER A 94 -6.80 26.87 7.03
C SER A 94 -7.48 25.88 6.06
N THR A 95 -8.08 26.38 4.97
CA THR A 95 -8.60 25.55 3.87
C THR A 95 -7.55 24.54 3.37
N LEU A 96 -6.28 24.95 3.38
CA LEU A 96 -5.13 24.11 3.03
C LEU A 96 -4.93 22.94 4.00
N GLN A 97 -5.04 23.17 5.32
CA GLN A 97 -4.99 22.08 6.31
C GLN A 97 -6.13 21.09 6.10
N PHE A 98 -7.35 21.57 5.84
CA PHE A 98 -8.50 20.70 5.59
C PHE A 98 -8.30 19.82 4.33
N GLN A 99 -7.77 20.40 3.25
CA GLN A 99 -7.45 19.66 2.02
C GLN A 99 -6.38 18.59 2.27
N ARG A 100 -5.32 18.92 3.01
CA ARG A 100 -4.26 17.96 3.38
C ARG A 100 -4.80 16.79 4.21
N VAL A 101 -5.58 17.08 5.25
CA VAL A 101 -6.20 16.04 6.09
C VAL A 101 -7.11 15.13 5.27
N THR A 102 -7.91 15.72 4.38
CA THR A 102 -8.83 14.98 3.53
C THR A 102 -8.08 13.99 2.63
N VAL A 103 -7.04 14.44 1.92
CA VAL A 103 -6.23 13.56 1.05
C VAL A 103 -5.51 12.49 1.87
N CYS A 104 -4.88 12.87 2.98
CA CYS A 104 -4.21 11.93 3.88
C CYS A 104 -5.15 10.81 4.37
N ASN A 105 -6.38 11.16 4.75
CA ASN A 105 -7.38 10.18 5.19
C ASN A 105 -7.90 9.30 4.05
N GLN A 106 -8.10 9.84 2.85
CA GLN A 106 -8.51 9.07 1.67
C GLN A 106 -7.45 8.03 1.27
N VAL A 107 -6.19 8.45 1.20
CA VAL A 107 -5.06 7.55 0.90
C VAL A 107 -4.92 6.50 2.01
N LEU A 108 -5.02 6.90 3.28
CA LEU A 108 -4.96 5.97 4.40
C LEU A 108 -6.03 4.88 4.31
N GLU A 109 -7.29 5.28 4.06
CA GLU A 109 -8.39 4.33 3.91
C GLU A 109 -8.10 3.34 2.79
N ARG A 110 -7.59 3.82 1.65
CA ARG A 110 -7.25 2.99 0.49
C ARG A 110 -6.12 2.01 0.81
N GLY A 111 -5.01 2.48 1.36
CA GLY A 111 -3.89 1.64 1.74
C GLY A 111 -4.26 0.59 2.80
N LEU A 112 -5.12 0.95 3.77
CA LEU A 112 -5.66 0.01 4.76
C LEU A 112 -6.56 -1.05 4.12
N LYS A 113 -7.37 -0.71 3.11
CA LYS A 113 -8.17 -1.68 2.35
C LYS A 113 -7.28 -2.68 1.62
N SER A 114 -6.25 -2.21 0.90
CA SER A 114 -5.29 -3.07 0.20
C SER A 114 -4.49 -3.96 1.17
N HIS A 115 -4.06 -3.43 2.32
CA HIS A 115 -3.41 -4.20 3.37
C HIS A 115 -4.32 -5.31 3.93
N LYS A 116 -5.56 -4.96 4.29
CA LYS A 116 -6.56 -5.94 4.78
C LYS A 116 -6.89 -6.98 3.73
N PHE A 117 -6.96 -6.58 2.46
CA PHE A 117 -7.17 -7.48 1.35
C PHE A 117 -6.06 -8.54 1.28
N TYR A 118 -4.79 -8.14 1.35
CA TYR A 118 -3.68 -9.09 1.33
C TYR A 118 -3.70 -10.05 2.53
N LEU A 119 -3.94 -9.56 3.75
CA LEU A 119 -4.10 -10.42 4.93
C LEU A 119 -5.30 -11.37 4.82
N SER A 120 -6.40 -10.92 4.23
CA SER A 120 -7.59 -11.76 4.03
C SER A 120 -7.31 -12.94 3.10
N ILE A 121 -6.46 -12.73 2.09
CA ILE A 121 -6.01 -13.81 1.20
C ILE A 121 -5.03 -14.70 1.95
N SER A 122 -4.04 -14.13 2.62
CA SER A 122 -3.02 -14.88 3.35
C SER A 122 -3.65 -15.87 4.33
N SER A 123 -4.60 -15.41 5.15
CA SER A 123 -5.30 -16.22 6.16
C SER A 123 -6.25 -17.30 5.59
N ARG A 124 -6.74 -17.13 4.36
CA ARG A 124 -7.71 -18.05 3.72
C ARG A 124 -7.06 -18.96 2.67
N ALA A 125 -5.78 -18.76 2.39
CA ALA A 125 -5.06 -19.52 1.37
C ALA A 125 -4.90 -20.99 1.81
N LYS A 126 -5.38 -21.91 0.96
CA LYS A 126 -5.12 -23.35 1.13
C LYS A 126 -3.65 -23.71 0.83
N SER A 127 -3.02 -22.94 -0.05
CA SER A 127 -1.59 -23.08 -0.37
C SER A 127 -0.76 -22.28 0.61
N LYS A 128 0.17 -22.94 1.30
CA LYS A 128 1.14 -22.28 2.19
C LYS A 128 1.96 -21.22 1.46
N VAL A 129 2.33 -21.49 0.20
CA VAL A 129 3.08 -20.54 -0.65
C VAL A 129 2.27 -19.26 -0.85
N VAL A 130 0.99 -19.38 -1.24
CA VAL A 130 0.12 -18.21 -1.42
C VAL A 130 -0.06 -17.47 -0.10
N GLY A 131 -0.24 -18.20 1.01
CA GLY A 131 -0.35 -17.62 2.35
C GLY A 131 0.83 -16.72 2.70
N VAL A 132 2.05 -17.25 2.53
CA VAL A 132 3.31 -16.57 2.83
C VAL A 132 3.55 -15.38 1.90
N VAL A 133 3.32 -15.53 0.59
CA VAL A 133 3.48 -14.44 -0.38
C VAL A 133 2.54 -13.28 -0.06
N PHE A 134 1.28 -13.56 0.27
CA PHE A 134 0.33 -12.51 0.61
C PHE A 134 0.55 -11.88 1.98
N GLU A 135 1.13 -12.62 2.92
CA GLU A 135 1.61 -12.02 4.17
C GLU A 135 2.75 -11.03 3.89
N TYR A 136 3.68 -11.40 3.01
CA TYR A 136 4.77 -10.53 2.61
C TYR A 136 4.30 -9.27 1.85
N LEU A 137 3.32 -9.41 0.96
CA LEU A 137 2.67 -8.25 0.31
C LEU A 137 1.96 -7.35 1.32
N ALA A 138 1.31 -7.91 2.34
CA ALA A 138 0.74 -7.14 3.44
C ALA A 138 1.84 -6.38 4.21
N TYR A 139 2.96 -7.03 4.51
CA TYR A 139 4.12 -6.37 5.12
C TYR A 139 4.63 -5.19 4.28
N LEU A 140 4.81 -5.36 2.97
CA LEU A 140 5.24 -4.26 2.08
C LEU A 140 4.24 -3.10 2.08
N LYS A 141 2.93 -3.40 1.99
CA LYS A 141 1.89 -2.37 2.07
C LYS A 141 1.86 -1.69 3.45
N ASN A 142 2.23 -2.39 4.52
CA ASN A 142 2.40 -1.77 5.84
C ASN A 142 3.60 -0.80 5.86
N GLN A 143 4.71 -1.11 5.20
CA GLN A 143 5.82 -0.15 5.05
C GLN A 143 5.39 1.10 4.28
N HIS A 144 4.60 0.94 3.22
CA HIS A 144 3.97 2.05 2.51
C HIS A 144 3.10 2.91 3.44
N LEU A 145 2.23 2.29 4.25
CA LEU A 145 1.40 3.00 5.24
C LEU A 145 2.22 3.73 6.32
N LYS A 146 3.36 3.19 6.73
CA LYS A 146 4.30 3.87 7.64
C LYS A 146 4.93 5.11 6.99
N ARG A 147 5.27 5.05 5.70
CA ARG A 147 5.76 6.22 4.95
C ARG A 147 4.67 7.29 4.84
N LEU A 148 3.44 6.90 4.47
CA LEU A 148 2.27 7.78 4.44
C LEU A 148 2.09 8.52 5.77
N ARG A 149 2.10 7.81 6.90
CA ARG A 149 1.98 8.40 8.23
C ARG A 149 3.00 9.48 8.48
N LYS A 150 4.29 9.17 8.26
CA LYS A 150 5.38 10.13 8.47
C LYS A 150 5.21 11.40 7.64
N VAL A 151 4.82 11.28 6.38
CA VAL A 151 4.62 12.45 5.51
C VAL A 151 3.40 13.26 5.97
N CYS A 152 2.26 12.62 6.21
CA CYS A 152 1.04 13.31 6.64
C CYS A 152 1.18 13.96 8.03
N GLU A 153 1.88 13.33 8.96
CA GLU A 153 2.19 13.90 10.29
C GLU A 153 3.13 15.10 10.19
N SER A 154 4.01 15.15 9.19
CA SER A 154 4.86 16.33 8.95
C SER A 154 4.04 17.58 8.61
N PHE A 155 2.83 17.43 8.07
CA PHE A 155 1.92 18.55 7.80
C PHE A 155 1.31 19.16 9.06
N ALA A 156 1.32 18.44 10.19
CA ALA A 156 0.81 18.91 11.48
C ALA A 156 1.82 19.81 12.23
N SER A 157 3.09 19.79 11.82
CA SER A 157 4.13 20.61 12.44
C SER A 157 4.09 22.03 11.86
N PRO A 158 4.02 23.08 12.69
CA PRO A 158 4.09 24.45 12.20
C PRO A 158 5.52 24.72 11.70
N SER A 159 5.67 24.91 10.39
CA SER A 159 6.83 25.57 9.79
C SER A 159 6.72 27.08 9.94
#